data_AF-A0A966V7D7-F1
#
_entry.id   AF-A0A966V7D7-F1
#
_cell.length_a   1.000
_cell.length_b   1.000
_cell.length_c   1.000
_cell.angle_alpha   90.00
_cell.angle_beta   90.00
_cell.angle_gamma   90.00
#
_symmetry.space_group_name_H-M   'P 1'
#
loop_
_entity.id
_entity.type
_entity.pdbx_description
1 polymer ?
#
loop_
_entity_poly.entity_id
_entity_poly.type
_entity_poly.pdbx_seq_one_letter_code
_entity_poly.pdbx_strand_id
1 'polypeptide(L)' 'MTLCKYKDIFGKPGMGVHAHRTFGLATVDLGLTLAAAWYVSVKYNVPFHKTAIGLIILGVIFHKLFCVDTALNNFLFN' A
#
# COMPACT_ATOMS: atom_id res chain seq x y z
N MET A 1 5.65 13.97 -11.77
CA MET A 1 5.29 15.01 -10.77
C MET A 1 4.01 15.74 -11.18
N THR A 2 2.86 15.07 -11.07
CA THR A 2 1.51 15.65 -11.37
C THR A 2 0.41 15.05 -10.48
N LEU A 3 0.63 13.84 -9.95
CA LEU A 3 -0.30 13.14 -9.06
C LEU A 3 -0.05 13.39 -7.56
N CYS A 4 1.07 14.03 -7.17
CA CYS A 4 1.36 14.35 -5.76
C CYS A 4 0.26 15.21 -5.11
N LYS A 5 -0.54 15.96 -5.90
CA LYS A 5 -1.68 16.73 -5.37
C LYS A 5 -2.76 15.85 -4.73
N TYR A 6 -2.79 14.56 -5.06
CA TYR A 6 -3.72 13.58 -4.51
C TYR A 6 -3.09 12.73 -3.40
N LYS A 7 -1.91 13.11 -2.88
CA LYS A 7 -1.21 12.37 -1.82
C LYS A 7 -2.12 12.06 -0.62
N ASP A 8 -2.98 13.00 -0.27
CA ASP A 8 -3.87 12.91 0.89
C ASP A 8 -5.31 12.54 0.52
N ILE A 9 -5.58 12.01 -0.70
CA ILE A 9 -6.94 11.70 -1.15
C ILE A 9 -7.62 10.61 -0.29
N PHE A 10 -6.81 9.74 0.32
CA PHE A 10 -7.25 8.71 1.28
C PHE A 10 -7.02 9.11 2.75
N GLY A 11 -6.69 10.38 2.99
CA GLY A 11 -6.36 10.94 4.30
C GLY A 11 -4.87 11.27 4.44
N LYS A 12 -4.56 12.15 5.40
CA LYS A 12 -3.18 12.56 5.67
C LYS A 12 -2.41 11.44 6.41
N PRO A 13 -1.18 11.11 5.99
CA PRO A 13 -0.32 10.17 6.71
C PRO A 13 -0.16 10.58 8.18
N GLY A 14 -0.36 9.65 9.12
CA GLY A 14 -0.25 9.93 10.56
C GLY A 14 -1.48 10.59 11.20
N MET A 15 -2.58 10.77 10.46
CA MET A 15 -3.85 11.27 11.00
C MET A 15 -4.99 10.26 10.78
N GLY A 16 -5.93 10.19 11.72
CA GLY A 16 -7.13 9.34 11.63
C GLY A 16 -6.83 7.85 11.44
N VAL A 17 -7.48 7.20 10.47
CA VAL A 17 -7.27 5.77 10.15
C VAL A 17 -5.85 5.45 9.67
N HIS A 18 -5.10 6.46 9.21
CA HIS A 18 -3.68 6.35 8.83
C HIS A 18 -2.71 6.65 9.99
N ALA A 19 -3.21 6.92 11.20
CA ALA A 19 -2.39 7.01 12.42
C ALA A 19 -1.96 5.63 12.93
N HIS A 20 -2.77 4.59 12.68
CA HIS A 20 -2.44 3.21 13.04
C HIS A 20 -1.38 2.61 12.12
N ARG A 21 -0.13 2.96 12.38
CA ARG A 21 1.05 2.41 11.72
C ARG A 21 1.67 1.35 12.62
N THR A 22 1.74 0.10 12.16
CA THR A 22 2.46 -0.95 12.88
C THR A 22 3.85 -1.05 12.25
N PHE A 23 4.92 -0.80 13.02
CA PHE A 23 6.30 -0.72 12.51
C PHE A 23 6.53 0.30 11.37
N GLY A 24 5.74 1.39 11.32
CA GLY A 24 5.84 2.43 10.27
C GLY A 24 5.09 2.09 8.97
N LEU A 25 4.62 0.85 8.80
CA LEU A 25 3.77 0.42 7.71
C LEU A 25 2.31 0.74 8.03
N ALA A 26 1.57 1.24 7.05
CA ALA A 26 0.14 1.46 7.19
C ALA A 26 -0.56 0.09 7.33
N THR A 27 -1.04 -0.19 8.53
CA THR A 27 -1.69 -1.47 8.87
C THR A 27 -2.92 -1.71 8.00
N VAL A 28 -3.63 -0.62 7.69
CA VAL A 28 -4.79 -0.60 6.81
C VAL A 28 -4.41 -1.04 5.39
N ASP A 29 -3.32 -0.50 4.82
CA ASP A 29 -2.85 -0.86 3.48
C ASP A 29 -2.45 -2.33 3.39
N LEU A 30 -1.78 -2.84 4.43
CA LEU A 30 -1.35 -4.23 4.51
C LEU A 30 -2.55 -5.18 4.63
N GLY A 31 -3.51 -4.85 5.48
CA GLY A 31 -4.77 -5.58 5.62
C GLY A 31 -5.61 -5.59 4.33
N LEU A 32 -5.78 -4.42 3.70
CA LEU A 32 -6.48 -4.29 2.42
C LEU A 32 -5.79 -5.05 1.30
N THR A 33 -4.46 -4.99 1.23
CA THR A 33 -3.68 -5.71 0.21
C THR A 33 -3.83 -7.22 0.37
N LEU A 34 -3.79 -7.74 1.60
CA LEU A 34 -4.01 -9.16 1.88
C LEU A 34 -5.45 -9.59 1.59
N ALA A 35 -6.44 -8.76 1.95
CA ALA A 35 -7.85 -9.01 1.63
C ALA A 35 -8.10 -9.03 0.11
N ALA A 36 -7.52 -8.07 -0.62
CA ALA A 36 -7.58 -8.03 -2.08
C ALA A 36 -6.87 -9.23 -2.71
N ALA A 37 -5.69 -9.61 -2.20
CA ALA A 37 -4.96 -10.78 -2.66
C ALA A 37 -5.76 -12.07 -2.46
N TRP A 38 -6.44 -12.20 -1.32
CA TRP A 38 -7.32 -13.33 -1.03
C TRP A 38 -8.51 -13.37 -2.00
N TYR A 39 -9.20 -12.25 -2.19
CA TYR A 39 -10.32 -12.15 -3.13
C TYR A 39 -9.91 -12.51 -4.57
N VAL A 40 -8.78 -11.98 -5.05
CA VAL A 40 -8.24 -12.27 -6.39
C VAL A 40 -7.79 -13.74 -6.49
N SER A 41 -7.15 -14.27 -5.44
CA SER A 41 -6.73 -15.67 -5.38
C SER A 41 -7.91 -16.63 -5.51
N VAL A 42 -9.00 -16.38 -4.77
CA VAL A 42 -10.22 -17.19 -4.83
C VAL A 42 -10.90 -17.05 -6.19
N LYS A 43 -11.02 -15.84 -6.72
CA LYS A 43 -11.75 -15.57 -7.97
C LYS A 43 -11.06 -16.13 -9.21
N TYR A 44 -9.74 -16.03 -9.28
CA TYR A 44 -8.94 -16.44 -10.46
C TYR A 44 -8.20 -17.76 -10.26
N ASN A 45 -8.40 -18.43 -9.12
CA ASN A 45 -7.72 -19.68 -8.74
C ASN A 45 -6.18 -19.59 -8.85
N VAL A 46 -5.64 -18.39 -8.60
CA VAL A 46 -4.21 -18.12 -8.64
C VAL A 46 -3.61 -18.26 -7.25
N PRO A 47 -2.36 -18.73 -7.11
CA PRO A 47 -1.72 -18.89 -5.82
C PRO A 47 -1.63 -17.55 -5.06
N PHE A 48 -2.19 -17.52 -3.85
CA PHE A 48 -2.26 -16.34 -2.99
C PHE A 48 -0.92 -15.61 -2.85
N HIS A 49 0.17 -16.36 -2.66
CA HIS A 49 1.51 -15.80 -2.49
C HIS A 49 1.97 -15.00 -3.72
N LYS A 50 1.70 -15.47 -4.94
CA LYS A 50 2.07 -14.74 -6.17
C LYS A 50 1.24 -13.46 -6.32
N THR A 51 -0.06 -13.55 -6.02
CA THR A 51 -0.98 -12.42 -6.07
C THR A 51 -0.64 -11.35 -5.03
N ALA A 52 -0.33 -11.76 -3.81
CA ALA A 52 0.06 -10.87 -2.72
C ALA A 52 1.35 -10.13 -3.05
N ILE A 53 2.39 -10.82 -3.55
CA ILE A 53 3.64 -10.19 -3.98
C ILE A 53 3.38 -9.17 -5.10
N GLY A 54 2.59 -9.55 -6.11
CA GLY A 54 2.23 -8.64 -7.21
C GLY A 54 1.50 -7.38 -6.73
N LEU A 55 0.51 -7.53 -5.84
CA LEU A 55 -0.26 -6.40 -5.28
C LEU A 55 0.57 -5.52 -4.36
N ILE A 56 1.49 -6.09 -3.57
CA ILE A 56 2.42 -5.31 -2.74
C ILE A 56 3.33 -4.45 -3.62
N ILE A 57 3.92 -5.02 -4.67
CA ILE A 57 4.78 -4.26 -5.61
C ILE A 57 3.97 -3.13 -6.28
N LEU A 58 2.77 -3.44 -6.73
CA LEU A 58 1.87 -2.48 -7.36
C LEU A 58 1.46 -1.36 -6.38
N GLY A 59 1.20 -1.69 -5.12
CA GLY A 59 0.96 -0.72 -4.04
C GLY A 59 2.15 0.19 -3.79
N VAL A 60 3.37 -0.33 -3.77
CA VAL A 60 4.60 0.47 -3.63
C VAL A 60 4.76 1.45 -4.79
N ILE A 61 4.50 1.00 -6.03
CA ILE A 61 4.54 1.87 -7.21
C ILE A 61 3.49 2.98 -7.11
N PHE A 62 2.25 2.66 -6.70
CA PHE A 62 1.23 3.67 -6.51
C PHE A 62 1.60 4.68 -5.44
N HIS A 63 2.10 4.24 -4.28
CA HIS A 63 2.56 5.15 -3.24
C HIS A 63 3.68 6.08 -3.73
N LYS A 64 4.61 5.57 -4.55
CA LYS A 64 5.64 6.39 -5.21
C LYS A 64 5.02 7.41 -6.17
N LEU A 65 4.04 7.01 -6.99
CA LEU A 65 3.38 7.88 -7.97
C LEU A 65 2.56 9.00 -7.30
N PHE A 66 1.91 8.70 -6.18
CA PHE A 66 1.17 9.66 -5.36
C PHE A 66 2.06 10.43 -4.37
N CYS A 67 3.38 10.20 -4.40
CA CYS A 67 4.36 10.90 -3.55
C CYS A 67 4.07 10.70 -2.06
N VAL A 68 3.53 9.53 -1.69
CA VAL A 68 3.24 9.14 -0.31
C VAL A 68 4.50 8.52 0.29
N ASP A 69 4.99 9.14 1.36
CA ASP A 69 6.13 8.62 2.13
C ASP A 69 5.71 7.40 2.95
N THR A 70 6.03 6.22 2.41
CA THR A 70 5.91 4.94 3.11
C THR A 70 7.23 4.60 3.80
N ALA A 71 7.18 3.84 4.89
CA ALA A 71 8.39 3.36 5.57
C ALA A 71 9.32 2.60 4.62
N LEU A 72 8.76 1.85 3.68
CA LEU A 72 9.52 1.15 2.65
C LEU A 72 10.26 2.13 1.71
N ASN A 73 9.59 3.21 1.30
CA ASN A 73 10.18 4.21 0.40
C ASN A 73 11.26 5.04 1.12
N ASN A 74 11.08 5.35 2.41
CA ASN A 74 12.13 5.96 3.23
C ASN A 74 13.30 5.01 3.50
N PHE A 75 13.07 3.70 3.63
CA PHE A 75 14.15 2.72 3.82
C PHE A 75 14.93 2.42 2.52
N LEU A 76 14.29 2.49 1.35
CA LEU A 76 14.91 2.22 0.05
C LEU A 76 15.60 3.44 -0.58
N PHE A 77 15.23 4.66 -0.19
CA PHE A 77 15.72 5.89 -0.84
C PHE A 77 16.39 6.89 0.13
N ASN A 78 16.72 6.47 1.36
CA ASN A 78 17.53 7.26 2.30
C ASN A 78 18.81 6.52 2.71
#